data_AF-A0A4R3J6Q3-F1
#
_entry.id   AF-A0A4R3J6Q3-F1
#
_cell.length_a   1.000
_cell.length_b   1.000
_cell.length_c   1.000
_cell.angle_alpha   90.00
_cell.angle_beta   90.00
_cell.angle_gamma   90.00
#
_symmetry.space_group_name_H-M   'P 1'
#
loop_
_entity.id
_entity.type
_entity.pdbx_description
1 polymer ?
#
loop_
_entity_poly.entity_id
_entity_poly.type
_entity_poly.pdbx_seq_one_letter_code
_entity_poly.pdbx_strand_id
1 'polypeptide(L)'
;MKKCTEKWMHVFVCAGCAAAMIFAGCSGQKPLSDRFEEETVKKTAEEIIELVHEGDYEKIIEEYESAKLVTVLTEEDLRNAVQPVMEELGEPEKIERTVVTGNENPETKEEYATAVSIVSYENGKAQYTITFNQTMKMEGFYIK
;
A
#
# COMPACT_ATOMS: atom_id res chain seq x y z
N MET A 1 3.07 56.90 -28.00
CA MET A 1 2.77 58.00 -27.07
C MET A 1 1.87 57.40 -25.99
N LYS A 2 2.19 57.26 -24.70
CA LYS A 2 3.05 58.03 -23.79
C LYS A 2 3.77 57.07 -22.83
N LYS A 3 4.98 57.45 -22.44
CA LYS A 3 5.85 56.82 -21.45
C LYS A 3 5.27 56.96 -20.04
N CYS A 4 5.57 56.01 -19.15
CA CYS A 4 5.97 56.35 -17.79
C CYS A 4 6.82 55.21 -17.19
N THR A 5 8.13 55.36 -17.32
CA THR A 5 9.17 54.72 -16.52
C THR A 5 9.29 55.48 -15.19
N GLU A 6 9.49 54.80 -14.06
CA GLU A 6 10.66 55.00 -13.17
C GLU A 6 10.59 54.21 -11.84
N LYS A 7 11.76 53.59 -11.53
CA LYS A 7 12.42 53.38 -10.21
C LYS A 7 11.71 52.53 -9.15
N TRP A 8 12.15 51.29 -8.90
CA TRP A 8 13.35 50.92 -8.08
C TRP A 8 13.51 51.74 -6.80
N MET A 9 12.98 51.22 -5.68
CA MET A 9 13.56 51.43 -4.36
C MET A 9 13.29 50.20 -3.46
N HIS A 10 14.32 49.37 -3.36
CA HIS A 10 14.77 48.53 -2.24
C HIS A 10 13.76 47.72 -1.40
N VAL A 11 13.80 46.40 -1.66
CA VAL A 11 14.06 45.30 -0.71
C VAL A 11 14.00 45.67 0.77
N PHE A 12 13.05 45.10 1.52
CA PHE A 12 13.28 44.64 2.90
C PHE A 12 12.23 43.56 3.26
N VAL A 13 12.72 42.34 3.48
CA VAL A 13 12.24 41.38 4.50
C VAL A 13 10.84 40.79 4.35
N CYS A 14 10.80 39.50 4.02
CA CYS A 14 10.29 38.46 4.92
C CYS A 14 10.74 37.10 4.38
N ALA A 15 11.89 36.65 4.87
CA ALA A 15 12.32 35.28 4.74
C ALA A 15 11.37 34.40 5.57
N GLY A 16 10.84 33.35 4.94
CA GLY A 16 10.10 32.28 5.60
C GLY A 16 8.59 32.43 5.52
N CYS A 17 7.98 31.75 4.55
CA CYS A 17 6.78 30.95 4.78
C CYS A 17 6.42 30.14 3.53
N ALA A 18 6.41 28.82 3.73
CA ALA A 18 5.56 27.84 3.08
C ALA A 18 5.65 27.71 1.54
N ALA A 19 6.62 26.91 1.10
CA ALA A 19 6.40 26.03 -0.05
C ALA A 19 5.30 25.01 0.32
N ALA A 20 4.03 25.41 0.27
CA ALA A 20 2.91 24.49 0.28
C ALA A 20 2.70 23.98 -1.15
N MET A 21 3.56 23.05 -1.58
CA MET A 21 3.25 22.16 -2.69
C MET A 21 2.11 21.26 -2.24
N ILE A 22 0.87 21.69 -2.49
CA ILE A 22 -0.29 20.83 -2.34
C ILE A 22 -0.15 19.76 -3.43
N PHE A 23 0.30 18.57 -3.02
CA PHE A 23 0.15 17.34 -3.78
C PHE A 23 -1.35 17.06 -3.95
N ALA A 24 -1.96 17.68 -4.97
CA ALA A 24 -3.24 17.26 -5.49
C ALA A 24 -3.01 15.99 -6.32
N GLY A 25 -2.90 14.85 -5.65
CA GLY A 25 -2.70 13.57 -6.30
C GLY A 25 -3.26 12.45 -5.45
N CYS A 26 -4.53 12.13 -5.66
CA CYS A 26 -5.15 10.79 -5.65
C CYS A 26 -6.67 10.95 -5.62
N SER A 27 -7.24 11.47 -6.71
CA SER A 27 -8.68 11.55 -6.92
C SER A 27 -9.24 10.13 -7.16
N GLY A 28 -9.41 9.36 -6.09
CA GLY A 28 -9.97 8.01 -6.12
C GLY A 28 -9.56 7.10 -4.96
N GLN A 29 -8.47 7.42 -4.24
CA GLN A 29 -8.05 6.65 -3.06
C GLN A 29 -8.59 7.32 -1.80
N LYS A 30 -9.27 6.54 -0.94
CA LYS A 30 -9.64 7.04 0.38
C LYS A 30 -8.36 7.25 1.20
N PRO A 31 -8.27 8.36 1.96
CA PRO A 31 -7.12 8.60 2.82
C PRO A 31 -7.01 7.47 3.85
N LEU A 32 -5.79 7.13 4.24
CA LEU A 32 -5.53 6.20 5.33
C LEU A 32 -6.09 6.79 6.63
N SER A 33 -6.78 5.97 7.43
CA SER A 33 -7.27 6.38 8.75
C SER A 33 -6.09 6.59 9.71
N ASP A 34 -6.20 7.60 10.60
CA ASP A 34 -5.21 7.90 11.64
C ASP A 34 -4.98 6.74 12.63
N ARG A 35 -5.81 5.69 12.56
CA ARG A 35 -5.64 4.45 13.33
C ARG A 35 -4.54 3.54 12.77
N PHE A 36 -4.04 3.82 11.58
CA PHE A 36 -2.99 3.07 10.93
C PHE A 36 -1.73 3.92 10.77
N GLU A 37 -0.58 3.27 10.87
CA GLU A 37 0.71 3.87 10.58
C GLU A 37 1.17 3.36 9.22
N GLU A 38 1.38 4.27 8.26
CA GLU A 38 1.62 3.92 6.85
C GLU A 38 2.84 3.02 6.67
N GLU A 39 3.95 3.33 7.35
CA GLU A 39 5.19 2.54 7.24
C GLU A 39 5.03 1.15 7.84
N THR A 40 4.27 1.01 8.92
CA THR A 40 3.94 -0.29 9.53
C THR A 40 3.11 -1.13 8.57
N VAL A 41 2.06 -0.56 7.97
CA VAL A 41 1.24 -1.27 6.98
C VAL A 41 2.06 -1.74 5.80
N LYS A 42 2.92 -0.85 5.28
CA LYS A 42 3.82 -1.17 4.18
C LYS A 42 4.77 -2.31 4.51
N LYS A 43 5.48 -2.23 5.65
CA LYS A 43 6.45 -3.25 6.04
C LYS A 43 5.81 -4.60 6.29
N THR A 44 4.66 -4.63 6.95
CA THR A 44 3.91 -5.88 7.17
C THR A 44 3.46 -6.51 5.85
N ALA A 45 3.05 -5.70 4.87
CA ALA A 45 2.71 -6.22 3.55
C ALA A 45 3.93 -6.80 2.81
N GLU A 46 5.08 -6.12 2.88
CA GLU A 46 6.33 -6.58 2.28
C GLU A 46 6.82 -7.89 2.93
N GLU A 47 6.72 -8.01 4.26
CA GLU A 47 7.05 -9.23 5.01
C GLU A 47 6.14 -10.41 4.62
N ILE A 48 4.83 -10.20 4.49
CA ILE A 48 3.90 -11.25 4.02
C ILE A 48 4.27 -11.70 2.60
N ILE A 49 4.67 -10.78 1.71
CA ILE A 49 5.09 -11.13 0.35
C ILE A 49 6.37 -11.96 0.36
N GLU A 50 7.33 -11.64 1.23
CA GLU A 50 8.55 -12.43 1.41
C GLU A 50 8.22 -13.85 1.89
N LEU A 51 7.33 -14.00 2.88
CA LEU A 51 6.86 -15.32 3.34
C LEU A 51 6.15 -16.10 2.23
N VAL A 52 5.40 -15.43 1.35
CA VAL A 52 4.81 -16.05 0.17
C VAL A 52 5.89 -16.60 -0.77
N HIS A 53 6.97 -15.86 -1.00
CA HIS A 53 8.09 -16.29 -1.83
C HIS A 53 8.88 -17.45 -1.19
N GLU A 54 8.96 -17.49 0.14
CA GLU A 54 9.55 -18.60 0.89
C GLU A 54 8.63 -19.84 0.96
N GLY A 55 7.36 -19.68 0.61
CA GLY A 55 6.35 -20.73 0.70
C GLY A 55 5.89 -21.03 2.14
N ASP A 56 6.17 -20.13 3.07
CA ASP A 56 5.83 -20.25 4.50
C ASP A 56 4.40 -19.74 4.77
N TYR A 57 3.43 -20.43 4.19
CA TYR A 57 2.01 -20.09 4.31
C TYR A 57 1.48 -20.33 5.73
N GLU A 58 2.01 -21.32 6.45
CA GLU A 58 1.66 -21.61 7.84
C GLU A 58 1.93 -20.38 8.71
N LYS A 59 3.13 -19.80 8.62
CA LYS A 59 3.47 -18.57 9.36
C LYS A 59 2.59 -17.39 8.97
N ILE A 60 2.22 -17.24 7.70
CA ILE A 60 1.27 -16.20 7.28
C ILE A 60 -0.06 -16.35 8.02
N ILE A 61 -0.58 -17.57 8.09
CA ILE A 61 -1.85 -17.85 8.77
C ILE A 61 -1.73 -17.60 10.27
N GLU A 62 -0.71 -18.15 10.93
CA GLU A 62 -0.55 -18.02 12.38
C GLU A 62 -0.32 -16.57 12.84
N GLU A 63 0.52 -15.83 12.12
CA GLU A 63 0.97 -14.50 12.57
C GLU A 63 0.10 -13.37 12.04
N TYR A 64 -0.47 -13.50 10.84
CA TYR A 64 -1.14 -12.39 10.17
C TYR A 64 -2.63 -12.60 9.96
N GLU A 65 -3.16 -13.81 10.01
CA GLU A 65 -4.59 -14.02 9.78
C GLU A 65 -5.46 -13.37 10.87
N SER A 66 -6.57 -12.77 10.46
CA SER A 66 -7.60 -12.31 11.39
C SER A 66 -8.51 -13.45 11.83
N ALA A 67 -9.01 -13.38 13.08
CA ALA A 67 -9.99 -14.33 13.59
C ALA A 67 -11.29 -14.40 12.76
N LYS A 68 -11.60 -13.37 11.96
CA LYS A 68 -12.74 -13.36 11.05
C LYS A 68 -12.51 -14.25 9.82
N LEU A 69 -11.25 -14.54 9.49
CA LEU A 69 -10.86 -15.36 8.34
C LEU A 69 -10.49 -16.80 8.67
N VAL A 70 -10.31 -17.18 9.95
CA VAL A 70 -9.87 -18.53 10.40
C VAL A 70 -10.64 -19.72 9.81
N THR A 71 -11.82 -19.49 9.20
CA THR A 71 -12.62 -20.53 8.54
C THR A 71 -12.67 -20.42 7.01
N VAL A 72 -12.00 -19.43 6.43
CA VAL A 72 -12.14 -18.97 5.04
C VAL A 72 -10.79 -18.90 4.32
N LEU A 73 -9.68 -18.67 5.04
CA LEU A 73 -8.36 -18.58 4.44
C LEU A 73 -7.44 -19.68 5.00
N THR A 74 -7.31 -20.77 4.27
CA THR A 74 -6.36 -21.84 4.61
C THR A 74 -5.00 -21.63 3.93
N GLU A 75 -3.98 -22.34 4.38
CA GLU A 75 -2.70 -22.44 3.66
C GLU A 75 -2.90 -22.90 2.20
N GLU A 76 -3.86 -23.81 1.98
CA GLU A 76 -4.20 -24.29 0.64
C GLU A 76 -4.77 -23.17 -0.23
N ASP A 77 -5.61 -22.30 0.32
CA ASP A 77 -6.17 -21.15 -0.41
C ASP A 77 -5.08 -20.14 -0.82
N LEU A 78 -4.15 -19.83 0.10
CA LEU A 78 -3.01 -18.96 -0.21
C LEU A 78 -2.11 -19.58 -1.29
N ARG A 79 -1.78 -20.86 -1.15
CA ARG A 79 -1.00 -21.59 -2.15
C ARG A 79 -1.69 -21.58 -3.51
N ASN A 80 -2.98 -21.89 -3.56
CA ASN A 80 -3.76 -21.93 -4.80
C ASN A 80 -3.88 -20.55 -5.46
N ALA A 81 -3.86 -19.46 -4.69
CA ALA A 81 -3.83 -18.10 -5.23
C ALA A 81 -2.47 -17.73 -5.82
N VAL A 82 -1.37 -18.17 -5.20
CA VAL A 82 0.00 -17.77 -5.57
C VAL A 82 0.60 -18.66 -6.65
N GLN A 83 0.42 -19.97 -6.56
CA GLN A 83 1.09 -20.94 -7.43
C GLN A 83 0.89 -20.68 -8.92
N PRO A 84 -0.32 -20.39 -9.43
CA PRO A 84 -0.50 -20.09 -10.86
C PRO A 84 0.29 -18.87 -11.31
N VAL A 85 0.44 -17.86 -10.45
CA VAL A 85 1.20 -16.65 -10.75
C VAL A 85 2.69 -16.94 -10.79
N MET A 86 3.22 -17.75 -9.87
CA MET A 86 4.62 -18.18 -9.89
C MET A 86 4.93 -19.06 -11.11
N GLU A 87 4.02 -19.97 -11.47
CA GLU A 87 4.16 -20.82 -12.66
C GLU A 87 4.17 -20.00 -13.97
N GLU A 88 3.38 -18.93 -14.02
CA GLU A 88 3.33 -18.03 -15.18
C GLU A 88 4.52 -17.05 -15.22
N LEU A 89 4.84 -16.43 -14.08
CA LEU A 89 5.77 -15.31 -14.01
C LEU A 89 7.21 -15.71 -13.69
N GLY A 90 7.47 -16.93 -13.21
CA GLY A 90 8.81 -17.42 -12.87
C GLY A 90 9.25 -17.02 -11.46
N GLU A 91 10.56 -16.96 -11.23
CA GLU A 91 11.11 -16.61 -9.91
C GLU A 91 10.86 -15.13 -9.54
N PRO A 92 10.58 -14.82 -8.26
CA PRO A 92 10.45 -13.45 -7.79
C PRO A 92 11.80 -12.73 -7.78
N GLU A 93 11.82 -11.46 -8.17
CA GLU A 93 13.04 -10.65 -8.19
C GLU A 93 13.03 -9.54 -7.14
N LYS A 94 12.02 -8.65 -7.17
CA LYS A 94 12.02 -7.44 -6.34
C LYS A 94 10.64 -6.83 -6.13
N ILE A 95 10.38 -6.35 -4.91
CA ILE A 95 9.27 -5.43 -4.64
C ILE A 95 9.63 -4.03 -5.18
N GLU A 96 8.97 -3.60 -6.26
CA GLU A 96 9.27 -2.33 -6.92
C GLU A 96 8.69 -1.14 -6.16
N ARG A 97 7.46 -1.29 -5.67
CA ARG A 97 6.73 -0.24 -4.99
C ARG A 97 5.60 -0.83 -4.16
N THR A 98 5.39 -0.25 -2.98
CA THR A 98 4.20 -0.47 -2.15
C THR A 98 3.50 0.87 -1.94
N VAL A 99 2.18 0.90 -2.11
CA VAL A 99 1.32 2.07 -1.82
C VAL A 99 0.27 1.66 -0.82
N VAL A 100 0.06 2.48 0.20
CA VAL A 100 -0.96 2.25 1.22
C VAL A 100 -2.14 3.19 1.01
N THR A 101 -3.34 2.68 1.21
CA THR A 101 -4.59 3.44 1.14
C THR A 101 -5.52 3.04 2.27
N GLY A 102 -6.44 3.94 2.64
CA GLY A 102 -7.52 3.60 3.55
C GLY A 102 -8.71 3.00 2.81
N ASN A 103 -9.48 2.18 3.51
CA ASN A 103 -10.80 1.71 3.07
C ASN A 103 -11.76 1.72 4.27
N GLU A 104 -13.07 1.71 4.00
CA GLU A 104 -14.10 1.66 5.05
C GLU A 104 -15.23 0.75 4.57
N ASN A 105 -15.68 -0.16 5.44
CA ASN A 105 -16.91 -0.92 5.21
C ASN A 105 -18.11 0.05 5.23
N PRO A 106 -18.91 0.13 4.14
CA PRO A 106 -20.00 1.10 4.06
C PRO A 106 -21.09 0.88 5.12
N GLU A 107 -21.29 -0.36 5.56
CA GLU A 107 -22.32 -0.77 6.53
C GLU A 107 -21.83 -0.63 7.98
N THR A 108 -20.68 -1.24 8.30
CA THR A 108 -20.19 -1.31 9.69
C THR A 108 -19.36 -0.09 10.10
N LYS A 109 -18.93 0.72 9.13
CA LYS A 109 -17.96 1.82 9.31
C LYS A 109 -16.60 1.36 9.85
N GLU A 110 -16.31 0.06 9.71
CA GLU A 110 -15.00 -0.48 10.04
C GLU A 110 -13.96 0.03 9.04
N GLU A 111 -12.88 0.62 9.56
CA GLU A 111 -11.78 1.17 8.77
C GLU A 111 -10.69 0.11 8.55
N TYR A 112 -10.13 0.10 7.35
CA TYR A 112 -9.09 -0.81 6.91
C TYR A 112 -7.93 -0.05 6.28
N ALA A 113 -6.76 -0.68 6.29
CA ALA A 113 -5.63 -0.27 5.47
C ALA A 113 -5.42 -1.30 4.36
N THR A 114 -5.17 -0.84 3.14
CA THR A 114 -4.85 -1.71 2.01
C THR A 114 -3.51 -1.32 1.43
N ALA A 115 -2.57 -2.25 1.46
CA ALA A 115 -1.30 -2.17 0.77
C ALA A 115 -1.41 -2.77 -0.62
N VAL A 116 -0.96 -2.03 -1.62
CA VAL A 116 -0.85 -2.48 -3.02
C VAL A 116 0.61 -2.50 -3.40
N SER A 117 1.17 -3.68 -3.59
CA SER A 117 2.58 -3.90 -3.89
C SER A 117 2.76 -4.43 -5.31
N ILE A 118 3.64 -3.80 -6.08
CA ILE A 118 4.06 -4.27 -7.40
C ILE A 118 5.37 -5.01 -7.25
N VAL A 119 5.39 -6.29 -7.65
CA VAL A 119 6.55 -7.17 -7.53
C VAL A 119 6.97 -7.62 -8.93
N SER A 120 8.26 -7.49 -9.23
CA SER A 120 8.84 -8.03 -10.47
C SER A 120 9.22 -9.49 -10.32
N TYR A 121 9.05 -10.22 -11.41
CA TYR A 121 9.37 -11.62 -11.61
C TYR A 121 10.11 -11.76 -12.95
N GLU A 122 10.75 -12.90 -13.18
CA GLU A 122 11.51 -13.18 -14.41
C GLU A 122 10.74 -12.86 -15.71
N ASN A 123 9.46 -13.22 -15.77
CA ASN A 123 8.63 -13.11 -16.98
C ASN A 123 7.60 -11.98 -16.92
N GLY A 124 7.56 -11.19 -15.84
CA GLY A 124 6.57 -10.11 -15.72
C GLY A 124 6.47 -9.48 -14.34
N LYS A 125 5.26 -9.03 -13.99
CA LYS A 125 4.98 -8.38 -12.69
C LYS A 125 3.66 -8.88 -12.15
N ALA A 126 3.60 -9.05 -10.84
CA ALA A 126 2.36 -9.28 -10.11
C ALA A 126 2.01 -8.04 -9.26
N GLN A 127 0.72 -7.79 -9.09
CA GLN A 127 0.22 -6.86 -8.09
C GLN A 127 -0.39 -7.63 -6.92
N TYR A 128 0.25 -7.52 -5.76
CA TYR A 128 -0.28 -7.96 -4.48
C TYR A 128 -1.17 -6.87 -3.89
N THR A 129 -2.33 -7.27 -3.36
CA THR A 129 -3.26 -6.39 -2.64
C THR A 129 -3.60 -7.04 -1.32
N ILE A 130 -3.11 -6.47 -0.23
CA ILE A 130 -3.26 -7.01 1.13
C ILE A 130 -4.03 -5.99 1.97
N THR A 131 -5.12 -6.43 2.58
CA THR A 131 -5.99 -5.58 3.41
C THR A 131 -5.87 -5.99 4.87
N PHE A 132 -5.67 -5.01 5.74
CA PHE A 132 -5.51 -5.17 7.18
C PHE A 132 -6.63 -4.48 7.94
N ASN A 133 -7.06 -5.11 9.02
CA ASN A 133 -7.89 -4.46 10.04
C ASN A 133 -7.01 -3.68 11.03
N GLN A 134 -7.67 -2.96 11.96
CA GLN A 134 -7.00 -2.09 12.93
C GLN A 134 -6.06 -2.82 13.90
N THR A 135 -6.11 -4.16 13.96
CA THR A 135 -5.18 -4.97 14.75
C THR A 135 -3.97 -5.46 13.95
N MET A 136 -3.76 -4.93 12.75
CA MET A 136 -2.72 -5.36 11.81
C MET A 136 -2.83 -6.84 11.41
N LYS A 137 -4.06 -7.37 11.46
CA LYS A 137 -4.38 -8.70 10.93
C LYS A 137 -4.95 -8.59 9.53
N MET A 138 -4.51 -9.47 8.65
CA MET A 138 -4.94 -9.61 7.28
C MET A 138 -6.41 -10.06 7.23
N GLU A 139 -7.22 -9.28 6.53
CA GLU A 139 -8.62 -9.56 6.20
C GLU A 139 -8.85 -9.75 4.69
N GLY A 140 -7.81 -9.57 3.86
CA GLY A 140 -7.87 -9.89 2.44
C GLY A 140 -6.49 -10.02 1.82
N PHE A 141 -6.35 -10.98 0.92
CA PHE A 141 -5.14 -11.23 0.14
C PHE A 141 -5.55 -11.50 -1.31
N TYR A 142 -4.97 -10.78 -2.25
CA TYR A 142 -5.26 -10.93 -3.68
C TYR A 142 -4.01 -10.66 -4.52
N ILE A 143 -3.86 -11.43 -5.59
CA ILE A 143 -2.77 -11.33 -6.56
C ILE A 143 -3.32 -11.31 -7.99
N LYS A 144 -2.75 -10.49 -8.86
CA LYS A 144 -3.08 -10.39 -10.29
C LYS A 144 -1.86 -10.07 -11.14
#